data_AF-A0A2U9T1B1-F1
#
_entry.id   AF-A0A2U9T1B1-F1
#
_cell.length_a   1.000
_cell.length_b   1.000
_cell.length_c   1.000
_cell.angle_alpha   90.00
_cell.angle_beta   90.00
_cell.angle_gamma   90.00
#
_symmetry.space_group_name_H-M   'P 1'
#
loop_
_entity.id
_entity.type
_entity.pdbx_description
1 polymer ?
#
loop_
_entity_poly.entity_id
_entity_poly.type
_entity_poly.pdbx_seq_one_letter_code
_entity_poly.pdbx_strand_id
1 'polypeptide(L)'
;MQADVIYEIKTYGGFYEMSDRKLTLNFTSNLIPDPSPPVIELADVSSGTVTYKPAIQGNLISTPPNFSLSVYPNAPGLYVVRLKR
;
A
#
# COMPACT_ATOMS: atom_id res chain seq x y z
N MET A 1 -15.72 4.93 1.36
CA MET A 1 -15.01 4.11 0.35
C MET A 1 -14.50 2.84 1.03
N GLN A 2 -14.71 1.67 0.41
CA GLN A 2 -14.26 0.36 0.92
C GLN A 2 -12.80 0.09 0.51
N ALA A 3 -12.06 -0.67 1.32
CA ALA A 3 -10.70 -1.14 1.01
C ALA A 3 -10.78 -2.56 0.42
N ASP A 4 -10.01 -2.86 -0.63
CA ASP A 4 -9.91 -4.24 -1.14
C ASP A 4 -8.95 -5.07 -0.27
N VAL A 5 -7.83 -4.46 0.12
CA VAL A 5 -6.83 -5.11 0.97
C VAL A 5 -6.25 -4.13 1.98
N ILE A 6 -6.00 -4.61 3.20
CA ILE A 6 -5.42 -3.84 4.30
C ILE A 6 -4.18 -4.58 4.81
N TYR A 7 -3.06 -3.88 4.92
CA TYR A 7 -1.82 -4.40 5.50
C TYR A 7 -1.34 -3.48 6.61
N GLU A 8 -0.85 -4.06 7.70
CA GLU A 8 -0.28 -3.29 8.81
C GLU A 8 1.25 -3.41 8.82
N ILE A 9 1.94 -2.27 8.75
CA ILE A 9 3.38 -2.21 8.97
C ILE A 9 3.61 -1.88 10.44
N LYS A 10 4.01 -2.90 11.21
CA LYS A 10 4.50 -2.74 12.58
C LYS A 10 6.02 -2.65 12.55
N THR A 11 6.56 -1.75 13.35
CA THR A 11 7.99 -1.52 13.42
C THR A 11 8.45 -1.49 14.86
N TYR A 12 9.61 -2.06 15.12
CA TYR A 12 10.33 -1.92 16.38
C TYR A 12 11.71 -1.34 16.06
N GLY A 13 12.04 -0.17 16.61
CA GLY A 13 13.32 0.49 16.35
C GLY A 13 13.40 1.17 14.96
N GLY A 14 14.51 0.93 14.25
CA GLY A 14 15.06 1.74 13.15
C GLY A 14 14.30 1.80 11.82
N PHE A 15 12.96 1.73 11.79
CA PHE A 15 12.20 1.96 10.55
C PHE A 15 12.56 3.29 9.89
N TYR A 16 12.69 4.35 10.70
CA TYR A 16 13.10 5.67 10.22
C TYR A 16 14.59 5.77 9.87
N GLU A 17 15.39 4.74 10.20
CA GLU A 17 16.83 4.65 9.93
C GLU A 17 17.12 3.82 8.66
N MET A 18 16.13 3.07 8.17
CA MET A 18 16.24 2.33 6.90
C MET A 18 16.39 3.31 5.73
N SER A 19 17.44 3.12 4.95
CA SER A 19 17.79 3.92 3.76
C SER A 19 16.88 3.63 2.56
N ASP A 20 16.41 2.39 2.43
CA ASP A 20 15.41 1.98 1.44
C ASP A 20 14.27 1.24 2.14
N ARG A 21 13.09 1.85 2.15
CA ARG A 21 11.87 1.31 2.76
C ARG A 21 10.94 0.88 1.65
N LYS A 22 11.24 -0.23 0.99
CA LYS A 22 10.37 -0.77 -0.07
C LYS A 22 9.50 -1.90 0.47
N LEU A 23 8.19 -1.72 0.43
CA LEU A 23 7.22 -2.79 0.64
C LEU A 23 6.74 -3.29 -0.72
N THR A 24 6.89 -4.58 -0.99
CA THR A 24 6.35 -5.23 -2.19
C THR A 24 5.19 -6.13 -1.79
N LEU A 25 4.02 -5.89 -2.37
CA LEU A 25 2.81 -6.68 -2.21
C LEU A 25 2.60 -7.49 -3.49
N ASN A 26 2.50 -8.81 -3.36
CA ASN A 26 2.26 -9.72 -4.47
C ASN A 26 0.84 -10.28 -4.38
N PHE A 27 0.13 -10.26 -5.49
CA PHE A 27 -1.24 -10.72 -5.58
C PHE A 27 -1.38 -11.68 -6.76
N THR A 28 -2.14 -12.76 -6.55
CA THR A 28 -2.58 -13.64 -7.63
C THR A 28 -3.97 -13.17 -8.08
N SER A 29 -4.02 -12.38 -9.14
CA SER A 29 -5.25 -11.88 -9.75
C SER A 29 -5.07 -11.63 -11.24
N ASN A 30 -6.14 -11.86 -12.00
CA ASN A 30 -6.25 -11.41 -13.39
C ASN A 30 -6.72 -9.95 -13.49
N LEU A 31 -7.04 -9.31 -12.36
CA LEU A 31 -7.47 -7.91 -12.33
C LEU A 31 -6.27 -7.00 -12.56
N ILE A 32 -6.37 -6.15 -13.59
CA ILE A 32 -5.50 -5.00 -13.77
C ILE A 32 -6.12 -3.85 -12.97
N PRO A 33 -5.41 -3.27 -12.00
CA PRO A 33 -5.99 -2.18 -11.21
C PRO A 33 -6.31 -0.96 -12.07
N ASP A 34 -7.42 -0.28 -11.76
CA ASP A 34 -7.78 1.02 -12.32
C ASP A 34 -8.03 2.00 -11.16
N PRO A 35 -7.17 3.01 -10.95
CA PRO A 35 -6.02 3.40 -11.78
C PRO A 35 -4.86 2.39 -11.72
N SER A 36 -4.00 2.41 -12.74
CA SER A 36 -2.76 1.65 -12.83
C SER A 36 -1.56 2.62 -12.81
N PRO A 37 -0.74 2.65 -11.73
CA PRO A 37 -0.75 1.76 -10.57
C PRO A 37 -1.88 2.03 -9.56
N PRO A 38 -2.32 1.00 -8.81
CA PRO A 38 -3.38 1.12 -7.80
C PRO A 38 -3.04 2.12 -6.70
N VAL A 39 -4.08 2.71 -6.12
CA VAL A 39 -3.93 3.66 -5.00
C VAL A 39 -3.55 2.91 -3.72
N ILE A 40 -2.52 3.42 -3.05
CA ILE A 40 -2.07 2.93 -1.74
C ILE A 40 -2.00 4.13 -0.80
N GLU A 41 -2.64 4.01 0.35
CA GLU A 41 -2.78 5.12 1.30
C GLU A 41 -2.48 4.64 2.72
N LEU A 42 -1.78 5.46 3.50
CA LEU A 42 -1.70 5.27 4.95
C LEU A 42 -3.01 5.75 5.58
N ALA A 43 -3.72 4.84 6.22
CA ALA A 43 -4.87 5.15 7.05
C ALA A 43 -4.39 5.68 8.41
N ASP A 44 -4.65 6.95 8.65
CA ASP A 44 -4.46 7.60 9.95
C ASP A 44 -5.81 7.63 10.68
N VAL A 45 -5.88 6.87 11.77
CA VAL A 45 -7.07 6.72 12.59
C VAL A 45 -6.88 7.53 13.87
N SER A 46 -7.54 8.69 13.94
CA SER A 46 -7.51 9.57 15.11
C SER A 46 -8.93 9.85 15.57
N SER A 47 -9.20 9.64 16.87
CA SER A 47 -10.49 9.92 17.51
C SER A 47 -11.72 9.35 16.77
N GLY A 48 -11.59 8.13 16.21
CA GLY A 48 -12.66 7.45 15.47
C GLY A 48 -12.86 7.94 14.03
N THR A 49 -12.08 8.92 13.57
CA THR A 49 -12.08 9.37 12.17
C THR A 49 -10.89 8.76 11.43
N VAL A 50 -11.15 8.22 10.23
CA VAL A 50 -10.10 7.70 9.35
C VAL A 50 -9.81 8.74 8.26
N THR A 51 -8.55 9.16 8.18
CA THR A 51 -8.03 9.97 7.08
C THR A 51 -7.01 9.16 6.28
N TYR A 52 -6.92 9.44 4.98
CA TYR A 52 -6.01 8.73 4.08
C TYR A 52 -4.91 9.68 3.62
N LYS A 53 -3.66 9.32 3.89
CA LYS A 53 -2.48 10.05 3.43
C LYS A 53 -1.87 9.30 2.25
N PRO A 54 -1.51 9.98 1.16
CA PRO A 54 -0.90 9.32 0.01
C PRO A 54 0.42 8.66 0.42
N ALA A 55 0.63 7.41 -0.02
CA ALA A 55 1.93 6.77 0.05
C ALA A 55 2.75 7.07 -1.22
N ILE A 56 4.08 7.00 -1.14
CA ILE A 56 4.93 7.14 -2.32
C ILE A 56 4.81 5.86 -3.14
N GLN A 57 4.12 5.94 -4.28
CA GLN A 57 3.98 4.81 -5.19
C GLN A 57 5.34 4.41 -5.76
N GLY A 58 5.61 3.10 -5.73
CA GLY A 58 6.72 2.49 -6.45
C GLY A 58 6.25 1.94 -7.80
N ASN A 59 6.98 0.94 -8.29
CA ASN A 59 6.68 0.26 -9.54
C ASN A 59 5.52 -0.73 -9.39
N LEU A 60 4.74 -0.87 -10.47
CA LEU A 60 3.81 -1.98 -10.70
C LEU A 60 4.40 -2.92 -11.75
N ILE A 61 4.41 -4.21 -11.45
CA ILE A 61 4.63 -5.29 -12.43
C ILE A 61 3.31 -6.04 -12.53
N SER A 62 2.74 -6.16 -13.72
CA SER A 62 1.45 -6.83 -13.93
C SER A 62 1.58 -7.84 -15.07
N THR A 63 1.71 -9.12 -14.71
CA THR A 63 1.78 -10.24 -15.64
C THR A 63 0.74 -11.29 -15.20
N PRO A 64 -0.49 -11.26 -15.75
CA PRO A 64 -1.56 -12.18 -15.34
C PRO A 64 -1.07 -13.64 -15.30
N PRO A 65 -1.43 -14.41 -14.25
CA PRO A 65 -2.37 -14.08 -13.18
C PRO A 65 -1.72 -13.40 -11.96
N ASN A 66 -0.54 -12.78 -12.10
CA ASN A 66 0.20 -12.20 -10.98
C ASN A 66 0.41 -10.70 -11.18
N PHE A 67 0.29 -9.94 -10.11
CA PHE A 67 0.81 -8.58 -10.09
C PHE A 67 1.55 -8.29 -8.79
N SER A 68 2.61 -7.50 -8.90
CA SER A 68 3.47 -7.06 -7.82
C SER A 68 3.45 -5.54 -7.76
N LEU A 69 3.11 -5.03 -6.58
CA LEU A 69 3.01 -3.60 -6.31
C LEU A 69 4.06 -3.22 -5.29
N SER A 70 4.94 -2.30 -5.66
CA SER A 70 5.88 -1.72 -4.70
C SER A 70 5.43 -0.35 -4.24
N VAL A 71 5.66 -0.06 -2.97
CA VAL A 71 5.40 1.23 -2.33
C VAL A 71 6.57 1.55 -1.43
N TYR A 72 6.80 2.84 -1.19
CA TYR A 72 7.75 3.32 -0.22
C TYR A 72 7.00 3.92 0.98
N PRO A 73 6.75 3.13 2.04
CA PRO A 73 6.10 3.61 3.26
C PRO A 73 6.90 4.75 3.89
N ASN A 74 6.24 5.87 4.14
CA ASN A 74 6.83 7.02 4.84
C ASN A 74 6.71 6.91 6.36
N ALA A 75 5.75 6.12 6.86
CA ALA A 75 5.53 5.85 8.28
C ALA A 75 5.05 4.41 8.53
N PRO A 76 5.23 3.86 9.74
CA PRO A 76 4.51 2.67 10.21
C PRO A 76 3.01 2.94 10.28
N GLY A 77 2.20 1.88 10.20
CA GLY A 77 0.75 1.98 10.33
C GLY A 77 -0.03 1.11 9.34
N LEU A 78 -1.32 1.39 9.24
CA LEU A 78 -2.25 0.67 8.37
C LEU A 78 -2.23 1.24 6.96
N TYR A 79 -1.85 0.42 5.98
CA TYR A 79 -1.91 0.78 4.57
C TYR A 79 -3.12 0.10 3.92
N VAL A 80 -3.89 0.91 3.19
CA VAL A 80 -5.04 0.47 2.41
C VAL A 80 -4.64 0.44 0.94
N VAL A 81 -4.88 -0.69 0.29
CA VAL A 81 -4.72 -0.87 -1.16
C VAL A 81 -6.11 -0.90 -1.79
N ARG A 82 -6.31 -0.05 -2.80
CA ARG A 82 -7.53 0.00 -3.60
C ARG A 82 -7.19 -0.50 -4.99
N LEU A 83 -7.72 -1.68 -5.31
CA LEU A 83 -7.47 -2.37 -6.57
C LEU A 83 -8.55 -2.08 -7.61
N LYS A 84 -9.68 -1.52 -7.19
CA LYS A 84 -10.83 -1.24 -8.06
C LYS A 84 -11.36 0.18 -7.93
N ARG A 85 -12.00 0.65 -8.99
CA ARG A 85 -13.20 1.50 -8.93
C ARG A 85 -14.39 0.72 -9.46
#